data_AF-A0A0E9XQW8-F1
#
_entry.id   AF-A0A0E9XQW8-F1
#
_cell.length_a   1.000
_cell.length_b   1.000
_cell.length_c   1.000
_cell.angle_alpha   90.00
_cell.angle_beta   90.00
_cell.angle_gamma   90.00
#
_symmetry.space_group_name_H-M   'P 1'
#
loop_
_entity.id
_entity.type
_entity.pdbx_description
1 polymer ?
#
loop_
_entity_poly.entity_id
_entity_poly.type
_entity_poly.pdbx_seq_one_letter_code
_entity_poly.pdbx_strand_id
1 'polypeptide(L)'
;MTLFHFGNCFALAYFPYFITYKCSGLSEYNAFWRCVQAGATYLFVQLCKMLFLATFFPTWEGGAGVYDFVGEFMKATVDLADLLGLHLVMSRNAGKGDTR
;
A
#
# COMPACT_ATOMS: atom_id res chain seq x y z
N MET A 1 10.15 -17.27 22.33
CA MET A 1 10.74 -16.30 21.39
C MET A 1 9.71 -15.67 20.44
N THR A 2 8.66 -16.40 20.02
CA THR A 2 7.68 -15.91 19.02
C THR A 2 6.69 -14.87 19.57
N LEU A 3 6.11 -15.08 20.76
CA LEU A 3 5.12 -14.17 21.35
C LEU A 3 5.70 -12.82 21.79
N PHE A 4 6.93 -12.81 22.31
CA PHE A 4 7.61 -11.57 22.69
C PHE A 4 7.95 -10.71 21.46
N HIS A 5 8.43 -11.32 20.38
CA HIS A 5 8.69 -10.59 19.14
C HIS A 5 7.40 -10.11 18.48
N PHE A 6 6.38 -10.96 18.41
CA PHE A 6 5.08 -10.59 17.87
C PHE A 6 4.44 -9.44 18.66
N GLY A 7 4.42 -9.53 20.00
CA GLY A 7 3.85 -8.50 20.87
C GLY A 7 4.57 -7.15 20.72
N ASN A 8 5.91 -7.16 20.69
CA ASN A 8 6.69 -5.94 20.48
C ASN A 8 6.45 -5.33 19.09
N CYS A 9 6.47 -6.13 18.02
CA CYS A 9 6.22 -5.64 16.67
C CYS A 9 4.79 -5.14 16.50
N PHE A 10 3.80 -5.84 17.05
CA PHE A 10 2.40 -5.44 17.00
C PHE A 10 2.16 -4.14 17.77
N ALA A 11 2.73 -4.00 18.98
CA ALA A 11 2.65 -2.77 19.76
C ALA A 11 3.29 -1.60 19.02
N LEU A 12 4.51 -1.77 18.50
CA LEU A 12 5.22 -0.72 17.75
C LEU A 12 4.48 -0.31 16.47
N ALA A 13 3.87 -1.26 15.76
CA ALA A 13 3.15 -0.97 14.53
C ALA A 13 1.76 -0.37 14.78
N TYR A 14 0.97 -0.90 15.73
CA TYR A 14 -0.43 -0.51 15.90
C TYR A 14 -0.62 0.70 16.83
N PHE A 15 0.18 0.81 17.89
CA PHE A 15 -0.01 1.82 18.93
C PHE A 15 0.10 3.27 18.43
N PRO A 16 1.08 3.64 17.56
CA PRO A 16 1.15 4.99 17.00
C PRO A 16 -0.05 5.36 16.13
N TYR A 17 -0.57 4.40 15.34
CA TYR A 17 -1.77 4.59 14.53
C TYR A 17 -3.03 4.74 15.39
N PHE A 18 -3.11 3.99 16.49
CA PHE A 18 -4.22 4.10 17.42
C PHE A 18 -4.27 5.46 18.12
N ILE A 19 -3.11 5.96 18.58
CA ILE A 19 -3.01 7.29 19.20
C ILE A 19 -3.38 8.38 18.21
N THR A 20 -2.81 8.37 17.00
CA THR A 20 -3.14 9.37 15.97
C THR A 20 -4.62 9.33 15.59
N TYR A 21 -5.21 8.15 15.42
CA TYR A 21 -6.65 8.03 15.13
C TYR A 21 -7.54 8.64 16.22
N LYS A 22 -7.16 8.50 17.51
CA LYS A 22 -7.90 9.07 18.64
C LYS A 22 -7.63 10.56 18.84
N CYS A 23 -6.38 11.00 18.76
CA CYS A 23 -5.99 12.39 18.95
C CYS A 23 -6.41 13.30 17.80
N SER A 24 -6.54 12.78 16.57
CA SER A 24 -6.96 13.56 15.40
C SER A 24 -8.49 13.71 15.25
N GLY A 25 -9.31 13.22 16.20
CA GLY A 25 -10.77 13.38 16.16
C GLY A 25 -11.49 12.65 15.01
N LEU A 26 -10.77 11.84 14.21
CA LEU A 26 -11.29 11.11 13.05
C LEU A 26 -12.40 10.10 13.41
N SER A 27 -12.50 9.73 14.68
CA SER A 27 -13.53 8.85 15.23
C SER A 27 -14.95 9.43 15.15
N GLU A 28 -15.13 10.76 15.08
CA GLU A 28 -16.45 11.39 15.07
C GLU A 28 -17.09 11.44 13.67
N TYR A 29 -16.30 11.32 12.59
CA TYR A 29 -16.75 11.57 11.23
C TYR A 29 -17.09 10.29 10.42
N ASN A 30 -17.25 9.14 11.08
CA ASN A 30 -17.39 7.83 10.41
C ASN A 30 -16.24 7.55 9.39
N ALA A 31 -15.06 8.12 9.64
CA ALA A 31 -13.89 8.06 8.77
C ALA A 31 -13.32 6.63 8.63
N PHE A 32 -13.63 5.76 9.59
CA PHE A 32 -13.25 4.35 9.57
C PHE A 32 -13.69 3.67 8.27
N TRP A 33 -14.92 3.89 7.80
CA TRP A 33 -15.41 3.22 6.60
C TRP A 33 -14.69 3.67 5.33
N ARG A 34 -14.33 4.96 5.24
CA ARG A 34 -13.54 5.50 4.13
C ARG A 34 -12.10 4.99 4.17
N CYS A 35 -11.54 4.80 5.36
CA CYS A 35 -10.23 4.18 5.55
C CYS A 35 -10.25 2.69 5.14
N VAL A 36 -11.27 1.94 5.54
CA VAL A 36 -11.49 0.54 5.12
C VAL A 36 -11.63 0.46 3.60
N GLN A 37 -12.41 1.34 2.98
CA GLN A 37 -12.55 1.39 1.53
C GLN A 37 -11.21 1.69 0.85
N ALA A 38 -10.44 2.67 1.34
CA ALA A 38 -9.11 2.98 0.83
C ALA A 38 -8.15 1.77 0.94
N GLY A 39 -8.17 1.08 2.10
CA GLY A 39 -7.40 -0.13 2.33
C GLY A 39 -7.80 -1.28 1.40
N ALA A 40 -9.10 -1.46 1.14
CA ALA A 40 -9.59 -2.46 0.18
C ALA A 40 -9.14 -2.17 -1.26
N THR A 41 -9.19 -0.89 -1.69
CA THR A 41 -8.63 -0.50 -3.00
C THR A 41 -7.13 -0.73 -3.06
N TYR A 42 -6.37 -0.42 -2.00
CA TYR A 42 -4.93 -0.68 -1.99
C TYR A 42 -4.61 -2.17 -2.10
N LEU A 43 -5.32 -3.02 -1.35
CA LEU A 43 -5.20 -4.48 -1.44
C LEU A 43 -5.48 -4.96 -2.87
N PHE A 44 -6.53 -4.46 -3.51
CA PHE A 44 -6.86 -4.80 -4.89
C PHE A 44 -5.76 -4.40 -5.88
N VAL A 45 -5.25 -3.16 -5.80
CA VAL A 45 -4.16 -2.69 -6.68
C VAL A 45 -2.90 -3.53 -6.47
N GLN A 46 -2.57 -3.86 -5.21
CA GLN A 46 -1.42 -4.69 -4.89
C GLN A 46 -1.56 -6.12 -5.46
N LEU A 47 -2.77 -6.71 -5.41
CA LEU A 47 -3.04 -8.00 -6.06
C LEU A 47 -2.89 -7.91 -7.59
N CYS A 48 -3.44 -6.87 -8.22
CA CYS A 48 -3.28 -6.64 -9.65
C CYS A 48 -1.79 -6.51 -10.03
N LYS A 49 -1.00 -5.78 -9.26
CA LYS A 49 0.46 -5.66 -9.47
C LYS A 49 1.16 -7.01 -9.38
N MET A 50 0.86 -7.82 -8.37
CA MET A 50 1.47 -9.15 -8.22
C MET A 50 1.07 -10.09 -9.38
N LEU A 51 -0.16 -9.99 -9.88
CA LEU A 51 -0.62 -10.73 -11.06
C LEU A 51 0.10 -10.27 -12.34
N PHE A 52 0.23 -8.96 -12.57
CA PHE A 52 0.94 -8.40 -13.71
C PHE A 52 2.42 -8.81 -13.70
N LEU A 53 3.10 -8.65 -12.57
CA LEU A 53 4.48 -9.11 -12.42
C LEU A 53 4.58 -10.61 -12.72
N ALA A 54 3.75 -11.44 -12.10
CA ALA A 54 3.79 -12.89 -12.31
C ALA A 54 3.45 -13.33 -13.75
N THR A 55 2.74 -12.53 -14.55
CA THR A 55 2.36 -12.89 -15.92
C THR A 55 3.39 -12.41 -16.94
N PHE A 56 3.91 -11.19 -16.77
CA PHE A 56 4.84 -10.58 -17.72
C PHE A 56 6.30 -10.90 -17.42
N PHE A 57 6.72 -10.99 -16.15
CA PHE A 57 8.12 -11.32 -15.83
C PHE A 57 8.59 -12.71 -16.27
N PRO A 58 7.84 -13.83 -16.13
CA PRO A 58 8.34 -15.12 -16.60
C PRO A 58 8.52 -15.17 -18.12
N THR A 59 7.97 -14.20 -18.87
CA THR A 59 8.14 -14.12 -20.33
C THR A 59 9.40 -13.35 -20.75
N TRP A 60 10.02 -12.58 -19.85
CA TRP A 60 11.17 -11.72 -20.12
C TRP A 60 12.51 -12.28 -19.62
N GLU A 61 12.54 -13.48 -19.06
CA GLU A 61 13.77 -14.16 -18.61
C GLU A 61 14.66 -14.54 -19.80
N GLY A 62 15.32 -13.55 -20.38
CA GLY A 62 16.41 -13.70 -21.33
C GLY A 62 17.66 -14.13 -20.56
N GLY A 63 18.00 -15.42 -20.65
CA GLY A 63 19.33 -15.99 -20.41
C GLY A 63 20.07 -15.54 -19.14
N ALA A 64 20.15 -16.42 -18.14
CA ALA A 64 20.93 -16.26 -16.92
C ALA A 64 22.30 -15.59 -17.15
N GLY A 65 22.46 -14.34 -16.68
CA GLY A 65 23.72 -13.59 -16.70
C GLY A 65 23.68 -12.21 -17.36
N VAL A 66 22.58 -11.83 -18.02
CA VAL A 66 22.39 -10.48 -18.59
C VAL A 66 21.46 -9.67 -17.69
N TYR A 67 21.82 -8.42 -17.39
CA TYR A 67 20.94 -7.50 -16.66
C TYR A 67 19.68 -7.25 -17.49
N ASP A 68 18.52 -7.68 -16.99
CA ASP A 68 17.23 -7.48 -17.64
C ASP A 68 16.75 -6.03 -17.45
N PHE A 69 17.37 -5.14 -18.23
CA PHE A 69 17.07 -3.70 -18.23
C PHE A 69 15.58 -3.44 -18.50
N VAL A 70 14.95 -4.25 -19.36
CA VAL A 70 13.55 -4.05 -19.74
C VAL A 70 12.61 -4.52 -18.63
N GLY A 71 12.88 -5.68 -18.02
CA GLY A 71 12.14 -6.15 -16.85
C GLY A 71 12.23 -5.16 -15.69
N GLU A 72 13.43 -4.73 -15.31
CA GLU A 72 13.63 -3.78 -14.21
C GLU A 72 12.96 -2.42 -14.50
N PHE A 73 13.02 -1.93 -15.74
CA PHE A 73 12.27 -0.73 -16.14
C PHE A 73 10.75 -0.93 -16.02
N MET A 74 10.23 -2.07 -16.48
CA MET A 74 8.81 -2.38 -16.41
C MET A 74 8.34 -2.46 -14.96
N LYS A 75 9.11 -3.11 -14.08
CA LYS A 75 8.83 -3.17 -12.64
C LYS A 75 8.82 -1.78 -12.01
N ALA A 76 9.82 -0.95 -12.33
CA ALA A 76 9.85 0.43 -11.87
C ALA A 76 8.62 1.23 -12.33
N THR A 77 8.14 1.05 -13.58
CA THR A 77 6.91 1.72 -14.05
C THR A 77 5.65 1.23 -13.34
N VAL A 78 5.58 -0.06 -13.02
CA VAL A 78 4.46 -0.64 -12.25
C VAL A 78 4.47 -0.15 -10.81
N ASP A 79 5.65 -0.05 -10.19
CA ASP A 79 5.82 0.56 -8.86
C ASP A 79 5.39 2.02 -8.84
N LEU A 80 5.74 2.78 -9.88
CA LEU A 80 5.36 4.18 -10.03
C LEU A 80 3.84 4.34 -10.23
N ALA A 81 3.22 3.44 -11.01
CA ALA A 81 1.77 3.42 -11.21
C ALA A 81 1.00 3.07 -9.92
N ASP A 82 1.49 2.12 -9.12
CA ASP A 82 0.92 1.77 -7.82
C ASP A 82 0.96 2.97 -6.85
N LEU A 83 2.11 3.65 -6.77
CA LEU A 83 2.27 4.85 -5.94
C LEU A 83 1.33 5.99 -6.37
N LEU A 84 1.20 6.23 -7.68
CA LEU A 84 0.28 7.22 -8.23
C LEU A 84 -1.19 6.84 -7.97
N GLY A 85 -1.54 5.57 -8.10
CA GLY A 85 -2.85 5.03 -7.79
C GLY A 85 -3.24 5.28 -6.34
N LEU A 86 -2.31 4.99 -5.41
CA LEU A 86 -2.50 5.26 -3.98
C LEU A 86 -2.68 6.76 -3.72
N HIS A 87 -1.83 7.61 -4.31
CA HIS A 87 -1.93 9.05 -4.14
C HIS A 87 -3.27 9.61 -4.64
N LEU A 88 -3.78 9.12 -5.77
CA LEU A 88 -5.09 9.50 -6.30
C LEU A 88 -6.23 9.03 -5.40
N VAL A 89 -6.18 7.80 -4.90
CA VAL A 89 -7.18 7.26 -3.96
C VAL A 89 -7.19 8.07 -2.67
N MET A 90 -6.02 8.38 -2.11
CA MET A 90 -5.90 9.24 -0.93
C MET A 90 -6.42 10.65 -1.21
N SER A 91 -6.14 11.22 -2.38
CA SER A 91 -6.64 12.56 -2.77
C SER A 91 -8.16 12.61 -2.99
N ARG A 92 -8.78 11.52 -3.46
CA ARG A 92 -10.24 11.42 -3.63
C ARG A 92 -10.98 11.06 -2.34
N ASN A 93 -10.35 10.27 -1.47
CA ASN A 93 -10.93 9.81 -0.21
C ASN A 93 -10.56 10.70 0.99
N ALA A 94 -9.61 11.63 0.85
CA ALA A 94 -9.50 12.78 1.74
C ALA A 94 -10.82 13.57 1.61
N GLY A 95 -11.55 13.69 2.72
CA GLY A 95 -12.83 14.40 2.71
C GLY A 95 -12.66 15.85 2.32
N LYS A 96 -13.70 16.45 1.74
CA LYS A 96 -13.93 17.91 1.76
C LYS A 96 -14.20 18.40 3.20
N GLY A 97 -13.33 18.05 4.13
CA GLY A 97 -13.34 18.47 5.51
C GLY A 97 -11.94 18.99 5.81
N ASP A 98 -11.82 20.31 5.68
CA ASP A 98 -10.69 21.15 6.05
C ASP A 98 -10.00 20.60 7.32
N THR A 99 -8.84 19.94 7.17
CA THR A 99 -7.91 19.77 8.29
C THR A 99 -7.07 21.03 8.36
N ARG A 100 -7.57 22.00 9.12
CA ARG A 100 -6.72 22.81 10.00
C ARG A 100 -6.18 21.94 11.14
#